data_AF-R4FIM1-F1
#
_entry.id   AF-R4FIM1-F1
#
_cell.length_a   1.000
_cell.length_b   1.000
_cell.length_c   1.000
_cell.angle_alpha   90.00
_cell.angle_beta   90.00
_cell.angle_gamma   90.00
#
_symmetry.space_group_name_H-M   'P 1'
#
loop_
_entity.id
_entity.type
_entity.pdbx_description
1 polymer ?
#
loop_
_entity_poly.entity_id
_entity_poly.type
_entity_poly.pdbx_seq_one_letter_code
_entity_poly.pdbx_strand_id
1 'polypeptide(L)'
;MVNTLTVMCRPLNFFIALIGLEIWTNQDEIEIKPEVAVTLKSFGKWRETVLLPRKRNDNAQLLTGIDFNGTTVGRAHVGSLCSPKKSVAVIQDHSKRTSMVASTMAHELGHNLGIHHDNASCNCSAGPCIMSARASHEPAYEFSNCSVQEHREYLLRDRPQCILNKPLRRDIVTPPVCGNYLVERGEECDCGSPQDCQNACCNAATCKLQHEAQCESGVCCEKCKFKKAGAECRAAKDDCDLPESCTGQSAKCPTDSFQRNGHPCQNNQGYCYNRKCPLMTNQCIALGGPGVNVSPDRCFTINQRGRGCGFCRIENGTKIPCAAKDKMCGMLYCEKGNTTCTCFTTTDDPDYGMVDPGTKCGNGKVCINRQCVDVQTAY
;
A
#
# COMPACT_ATOMS: atom_id res chain seq x y z
N MET A 1 22.21 -7.81 -8.90
CA MET A 1 20.81 -7.70 -9.36
C MET A 1 20.14 -6.44 -8.85
N VAL A 2 19.96 -6.24 -7.54
CA VAL A 2 19.23 -5.08 -7.00
C VAL A 2 19.84 -3.73 -7.40
N ASN A 3 21.16 -3.55 -7.32
CA ASN A 3 21.79 -2.30 -7.77
C ASN A 3 21.50 -1.99 -9.25
N THR A 4 21.48 -3.02 -10.10
CA THR A 4 21.13 -2.90 -11.51
C THR A 4 19.66 -2.48 -11.69
N LEU A 5 18.76 -3.09 -10.93
CA LEU A 5 17.33 -2.73 -10.89
C LEU A 5 17.12 -1.26 -10.48
N THR A 6 17.82 -0.80 -9.45
CA THR A 6 17.75 0.60 -8.99
C THR A 6 18.12 1.57 -10.10
N VAL A 7 19.15 1.26 -10.90
CA VAL A 7 19.53 2.07 -12.07
C VAL A 7 18.43 2.03 -13.15
N MET A 8 17.89 0.86 -13.46
CA MET A 8 16.85 0.68 -14.47
C MET A 8 15.55 1.44 -14.15
N CYS A 9 15.17 1.51 -12.87
CA CYS A 9 13.93 2.17 -12.42
C CYS A 9 14.08 3.69 -12.21
N ARG A 10 15.28 4.24 -12.36
CA ARG A 10 15.55 5.67 -12.16
C ARG A 10 14.71 6.61 -13.05
N PRO A 11 14.48 6.31 -14.35
CA PRO A 11 13.60 7.14 -15.20
C PRO A 11 12.15 7.19 -14.73
N LEU A 12 11.70 6.19 -13.96
CA LEU A 12 10.37 6.16 -13.34
C LEU A 12 10.32 6.95 -12.02
N ASN A 13 11.44 7.53 -11.57
CA ASN A 13 11.61 8.13 -10.24
C ASN A 13 11.22 7.14 -9.12
N PHE A 14 11.56 5.86 -9.32
CA PHE A 14 11.23 4.77 -8.41
C PHE A 14 12.52 4.12 -7.89
N PHE A 15 12.71 4.14 -6.56
CA PHE A 15 13.94 3.67 -5.91
C PHE A 15 13.68 2.34 -5.19
N ILE A 16 14.53 1.35 -5.44
CA ILE A 16 14.39 0.00 -4.91
C ILE A 16 15.35 -0.19 -3.74
N ALA A 17 14.80 -0.55 -2.59
CA ALA A 17 15.56 -0.94 -1.42
C ALA A 17 15.27 -2.41 -1.08
N LEU A 18 16.32 -3.25 -1.03
CA LEU A 18 16.15 -4.62 -0.56
C LEU A 18 16.09 -4.62 0.97
N ILE A 19 14.91 -4.90 1.52
CA ILE A 19 14.68 -4.90 2.98
C ILE A 19 14.59 -6.29 3.62
N GLY A 20 14.71 -7.32 2.79
CA GLY A 20 14.65 -8.73 3.21
C GLY A 20 15.06 -9.65 2.07
N LEU A 21 15.72 -10.74 2.43
CA LEU A 21 16.11 -11.82 1.54
C LEU A 21 15.80 -13.13 2.26
N GLU A 22 15.11 -14.03 1.59
CA GLU A 22 14.79 -15.35 2.11
C GLU A 22 15.20 -16.39 1.08
N ILE A 23 15.94 -17.41 1.55
CA ILE A 23 16.43 -18.50 0.73
C ILE A 23 15.87 -19.78 1.32
N TRP A 24 15.06 -20.49 0.54
CA TRP A 24 14.44 -21.75 0.95
C TRP A 24 15.44 -22.90 0.83
N THR A 25 16.37 -23.00 1.78
CA THR A 25 17.47 -23.99 1.74
C THR A 25 17.06 -25.41 2.13
N ASN A 26 15.97 -25.56 2.88
CA ASN A 26 15.51 -26.87 3.37
C ASN A 26 14.49 -27.49 2.41
N GLN A 27 13.43 -26.74 2.10
CA GLN A 27 12.37 -27.12 1.17
C GLN A 27 11.66 -25.85 0.68
N ASP A 28 11.03 -25.91 -0.48
CA ASP A 28 10.21 -24.81 -0.97
C ASP A 28 8.97 -24.62 -0.08
N GLU A 29 8.64 -23.36 0.22
CA GLU A 29 7.46 -23.02 1.02
C GLU A 29 6.15 -23.09 0.22
N ILE A 30 6.26 -23.27 -1.10
CA ILE A 30 5.17 -23.50 -2.05
C ILE A 30 5.60 -24.55 -3.08
N GLU A 31 4.65 -25.22 -3.71
CA GLU A 31 4.95 -26.06 -4.87
C GLU A 31 5.25 -25.17 -6.10
N ILE A 32 6.50 -25.16 -6.57
CA ILE A 32 6.94 -24.43 -7.76
C ILE A 32 6.71 -25.30 -9.00
N LYS A 33 5.79 -24.88 -9.89
CA LYS A 33 5.43 -25.61 -11.11
C LYS A 33 5.94 -24.94 -12.39
N PRO A 34 6.18 -25.70 -13.47
CA PRO A 34 6.47 -25.15 -14.81
C PRO A 34 5.36 -24.26 -15.36
N GLU A 35 4.10 -24.44 -14.93
CA GLU A 35 3.03 -23.49 -15.23
C GLU A 35 3.17 -22.22 -14.38
N VAL A 36 3.89 -21.22 -14.90
CA VAL A 36 4.21 -19.96 -14.20
C VAL A 36 2.99 -19.26 -13.56
N ALA A 37 1.79 -19.39 -14.16
CA ALA A 37 0.57 -18.81 -13.63
C ALA A 37 0.12 -19.47 -12.31
N VAL A 38 0.35 -20.78 -12.17
CA VAL A 38 0.06 -21.53 -10.95
C VAL A 38 1.05 -21.12 -9.87
N THR A 39 2.34 -21.08 -10.19
CA THR A 39 3.41 -20.64 -9.28
C THR A 39 3.17 -19.21 -8.77
N LEU A 40 2.85 -18.26 -9.66
CA LEU A 40 2.54 -16.87 -9.28
C LEU A 40 1.35 -16.80 -8.30
N LYS A 41 0.28 -17.57 -8.55
CA LYS A 41 -0.90 -17.61 -7.68
C LYS A 41 -0.55 -18.15 -6.28
N SER A 42 0.23 -19.24 -6.23
CA SER A 42 0.67 -19.86 -4.98
C SER A 42 1.61 -18.93 -4.19
N PHE A 43 2.58 -18.30 -4.87
CA PHE A 43 3.51 -17.35 -4.26
C PHE A 43 2.80 -16.11 -3.73
N GLY A 44 1.84 -15.54 -4.48
CA GLY A 44 1.02 -14.44 -4.00
C GLY A 44 0.23 -14.81 -2.74
N LYS A 45 -0.33 -16.03 -2.68
CA LYS A 45 -1.04 -16.50 -1.47
C LYS A 45 -0.10 -16.65 -0.28
N TRP A 46 1.07 -17.26 -0.49
CA TRP A 46 2.10 -17.38 0.54
C TRP A 46 2.58 -16.02 1.05
N ARG A 47 2.79 -15.04 0.15
CA ARG A 47 3.15 -13.68 0.56
C ARG A 47 2.12 -13.09 1.52
N GLU A 48 0.84 -13.19 1.15
CA GLU A 48 -0.28 -12.66 1.93
C GLU A 48 -0.37 -13.32 3.32
N THR A 49 -0.31 -14.65 3.39
CA THR A 49 -0.62 -15.38 4.63
C THR A 49 0.58 -15.74 5.48
N VAL A 50 1.80 -15.70 4.93
CA VAL A 50 3.02 -16.15 5.63
C VAL A 50 4.07 -15.05 5.69
N LEU A 51 4.44 -14.42 4.58
CA LEU A 51 5.51 -13.41 4.57
C LEU A 51 5.09 -12.08 5.23
N LEU A 52 3.96 -11.51 4.81
CA LEU A 52 3.53 -10.20 5.28
C LEU A 52 3.25 -10.13 6.80
N PRO A 53 2.66 -11.18 7.43
CA PRO A 53 2.47 -11.18 8.89
C PRO A 53 3.76 -11.04 9.71
N ARG A 54 4.91 -11.48 9.17
CA ARG A 54 6.21 -11.42 9.87
C ARG A 54 7.16 -10.35 9.36
N LYS A 55 7.01 -9.90 8.10
CA LYS A 55 7.87 -8.88 7.49
C LYS A 55 7.08 -8.01 6.51
N ARG A 56 6.74 -6.80 6.94
CA ARG A 56 6.13 -5.79 6.07
C ARG A 56 7.08 -5.43 4.92
N ASN A 57 6.55 -5.48 3.70
CA ASN A 57 7.23 -5.10 2.46
C ASN A 57 6.19 -4.64 1.41
N ASP A 58 6.64 -3.87 0.42
CA ASP A 58 5.76 -3.28 -0.59
C ASP A 58 5.50 -4.23 -1.77
N ASN A 59 6.53 -5.01 -2.14
CA ASN A 59 6.53 -6.00 -3.22
C ASN A 59 7.45 -7.17 -2.85
N ALA A 60 7.19 -8.37 -3.38
CA ALA A 60 8.12 -9.50 -3.29
C ALA A 60 8.29 -10.20 -4.64
N GLN A 61 9.53 -10.56 -4.98
CA GLN A 61 9.84 -11.30 -6.21
C GLN A 61 10.46 -12.65 -5.88
N LEU A 62 9.91 -13.73 -6.44
CA LEU A 62 10.45 -15.08 -6.32
C LEU A 62 11.42 -15.33 -7.48
N LEU A 63 12.67 -15.65 -7.17
CA LEU A 63 13.63 -16.18 -8.15
C LEU A 63 13.64 -17.70 -8.05
N THR A 64 13.56 -18.39 -9.18
CA THR A 64 13.58 -19.86 -9.22
C THR A 64 14.46 -20.39 -10.35
N GLY A 65 15.11 -21.53 -10.11
CA GLY A 65 15.84 -22.27 -11.14
C GLY A 65 14.95 -23.21 -11.97
N ILE A 66 13.64 -23.28 -11.68
CA ILE A 66 12.70 -24.08 -12.47
C ILE A 66 12.49 -23.43 -13.85
N ASP A 67 12.55 -24.24 -14.89
CA ASP A 67 12.24 -23.85 -16.27
C ASP A 67 10.72 -23.82 -16.46
N PHE A 68 10.17 -22.67 -16.85
CA PHE A 68 8.75 -22.53 -17.10
C PHE A 68 8.38 -23.00 -18.51
N ASN A 69 7.15 -23.49 -18.67
CA ASN A 69 6.67 -23.97 -19.95
C ASN A 69 6.67 -22.85 -21.02
N GLY A 70 7.22 -23.15 -22.20
CA GLY A 70 7.23 -22.24 -23.35
C GLY A 70 8.41 -21.29 -23.33
N THR A 71 8.17 -20.01 -23.63
CA THR A 71 9.21 -18.97 -23.71
C THR A 71 9.12 -17.95 -22.58
N THR A 72 8.34 -18.24 -21.54
CA THR A 72 8.09 -17.30 -20.45
C THR A 72 9.19 -17.41 -19.40
N VAL A 73 9.93 -16.32 -19.19
CA VAL A 73 11.01 -16.26 -18.18
C VAL A 73 10.61 -15.51 -16.91
N GLY A 74 9.40 -14.94 -16.88
CA GLY A 74 8.88 -14.20 -15.74
C GLY A 74 7.37 -13.97 -15.85
N ARG A 75 6.73 -13.71 -14.71
CA ARG A 75 5.33 -13.27 -14.68
C ARG A 75 4.99 -12.46 -13.44
N ALA A 76 4.20 -11.42 -13.65
CA ALA A 76 3.63 -10.59 -12.61
C ALA A 76 2.15 -10.24 -12.90
N HIS A 77 1.49 -9.66 -11.89
CA HIS A 77 0.21 -8.99 -12.07
C HIS A 77 0.41 -7.53 -12.47
N VAL A 78 -0.46 -7.00 -13.33
CA VAL A 78 -0.39 -5.60 -13.75
C VAL A 78 -1.07 -4.69 -12.72
N GLY A 79 -0.46 -3.53 -12.43
CA GLY A 79 -1.04 -2.48 -11.59
C GLY A 79 -1.35 -2.92 -10.16
N SER A 80 -0.55 -3.82 -9.62
CA SER A 80 -0.85 -4.54 -8.38
C SER A 80 0.05 -4.18 -7.20
N LEU A 81 0.91 -3.16 -7.34
CA LEU A 81 1.78 -2.69 -6.27
C LEU A 81 0.99 -2.41 -4.98
N CYS A 82 1.58 -2.71 -3.82
CA CYS A 82 0.96 -2.65 -2.49
C CYS A 82 -0.17 -3.67 -2.22
N SER A 83 -0.70 -4.38 -3.21
CA SER A 83 -1.68 -5.45 -2.96
C SER A 83 -1.05 -6.55 -2.08
N PRO A 84 -1.67 -6.97 -0.97
CA PRO A 84 -1.12 -8.01 -0.09
C PRO A 84 -0.80 -9.31 -0.83
N LYS A 85 -1.68 -9.71 -1.75
CA LYS A 85 -1.55 -10.95 -2.52
C LYS A 85 -0.94 -10.75 -3.91
N LYS A 86 -1.26 -9.64 -4.59
CA LYS A 86 -0.92 -9.46 -6.01
C LYS A 86 0.35 -8.65 -6.26
N SER A 87 0.93 -8.01 -5.24
CA SER A 87 2.22 -7.33 -5.37
C SER A 87 3.37 -8.32 -5.31
N VAL A 88 3.39 -9.19 -6.32
CA VAL A 88 4.38 -10.25 -6.51
C VAL A 88 4.76 -10.41 -7.97
N ALA A 89 5.96 -10.95 -8.17
CA ALA A 89 6.44 -11.49 -9.44
C ALA A 89 7.15 -12.82 -9.21
N VAL A 90 7.18 -13.65 -10.25
CA VAL A 90 8.00 -14.87 -10.32
C VAL A 90 8.94 -14.74 -11.50
N ILE A 91 10.23 -15.02 -11.30
CA ILE A 91 11.30 -14.84 -12.27
C ILE A 91 12.12 -16.13 -12.34
N GLN A 92 12.33 -16.62 -13.55
CA GLN A 92 13.24 -17.71 -13.82
C GLN A 92 14.69 -17.19 -13.85
N ASP A 93 15.61 -17.90 -13.19
CA ASP A 93 17.05 -17.67 -13.30
C ASP A 93 17.58 -18.22 -14.63
N HIS A 94 17.14 -17.64 -15.73
CA HIS A 94 17.32 -18.16 -17.10
C HIS A 94 18.70 -17.93 -17.71
N SER A 95 19.59 -17.21 -17.02
CA SER A 95 20.89 -16.83 -17.56
C SER A 95 21.95 -16.65 -16.47
N LYS A 96 23.18 -17.11 -16.75
CA LYS A 96 24.36 -16.81 -15.92
C LYS A 96 24.72 -15.32 -15.92
N ARG A 97 24.22 -14.53 -16.88
CA ARG A 97 24.41 -13.09 -16.92
C ARG A 97 23.39 -12.44 -15.99
N THR A 98 23.85 -12.01 -14.82
CA THR A 98 23.05 -11.32 -13.79
C THR A 98 22.23 -10.14 -14.34
N SER A 99 22.73 -9.44 -15.37
CA SER A 99 22.02 -8.35 -16.04
C SER A 99 20.78 -8.80 -16.80
N MET A 100 20.76 -10.01 -17.35
CA MET A 100 19.61 -10.57 -18.06
C MET A 100 18.47 -10.86 -17.08
N VAL A 101 18.79 -11.50 -15.95
CA VAL A 101 17.80 -11.80 -14.90
C VAL A 101 17.32 -10.50 -14.25
N ALA A 102 18.19 -9.53 -14.02
CA ALA A 102 17.80 -8.21 -13.54
C ALA A 102 16.85 -7.48 -14.52
N SER A 103 17.06 -7.62 -15.83
CA SER A 103 16.16 -7.07 -16.85
C SER A 103 14.77 -7.71 -16.77
N THR A 104 14.69 -9.03 -16.58
CA THR A 104 13.41 -9.73 -16.33
C THR A 104 12.75 -9.28 -15.03
N MET A 105 13.51 -9.15 -13.93
CA MET A 105 12.98 -8.61 -12.68
C MET A 105 12.42 -7.20 -12.84
N ALA A 106 13.06 -6.35 -13.66
CA ALA A 106 12.61 -4.99 -13.96
C ALA A 106 11.33 -5.00 -14.78
N HIS A 107 11.23 -5.91 -15.77
CA HIS A 107 10.03 -6.14 -16.58
C HIS A 107 8.83 -6.51 -15.70
N GLU A 108 9.00 -7.49 -14.81
CA GLU A 108 7.92 -7.94 -13.94
C GLU A 108 7.55 -6.90 -12.86
N LEU A 109 8.53 -6.15 -12.36
CA LEU A 109 8.25 -5.00 -11.50
C LEU A 109 7.48 -3.92 -12.26
N GLY A 110 7.81 -3.68 -13.54
CA GLY A 110 7.10 -2.78 -14.44
C GLY A 110 5.63 -3.11 -14.55
N HIS A 111 5.29 -4.40 -14.73
CA HIS A 111 3.89 -4.85 -14.66
C HIS A 111 3.25 -4.48 -13.32
N ASN A 112 3.87 -4.81 -12.18
CA ASN A 112 3.31 -4.45 -10.88
C ASN A 112 3.12 -2.91 -10.74
N LEU A 113 3.98 -2.11 -11.36
CA LEU A 113 3.95 -0.65 -11.45
C LEU A 113 2.95 -0.09 -12.49
N GLY A 114 2.09 -0.96 -13.04
CA GLY A 114 0.99 -0.57 -13.94
C GLY A 114 1.37 -0.43 -15.40
N ILE A 115 2.54 -0.94 -15.80
CA ILE A 115 3.07 -0.79 -17.15
C ILE A 115 2.75 -2.04 -17.98
N HIS A 116 2.30 -1.86 -19.21
CA HIS A 116 2.01 -2.90 -20.17
C HIS A 116 3.17 -3.12 -21.14
N HIS A 117 3.05 -4.12 -22.01
CA HIS A 117 4.07 -4.36 -23.01
C HIS A 117 4.14 -3.23 -24.05
N ASP A 118 5.36 -2.93 -24.47
CA ASP A 118 5.64 -1.97 -25.53
C ASP A 118 5.01 -2.40 -26.86
N ASN A 119 4.49 -1.43 -27.59
CA ASN A 119 4.00 -1.59 -28.96
C ASN A 119 4.95 -0.87 -29.96
N ALA A 120 4.61 -0.90 -31.25
CA ALA A 120 5.47 -0.36 -32.30
C ALA A 120 5.73 1.16 -32.24
N SER A 121 4.96 1.95 -31.48
CA SER A 121 5.19 3.38 -31.28
C SER A 121 6.06 3.72 -30.06
N CYS A 122 6.43 2.71 -29.27
CA CYS A 122 7.21 2.87 -28.06
C CYS A 122 8.72 2.79 -28.35
N ASN A 123 9.47 3.76 -27.83
CA ASN A 123 10.87 3.98 -28.16
C ASN A 123 11.75 3.99 -26.91
N CYS A 124 12.94 3.42 -27.03
CA CYS A 124 14.06 3.57 -26.10
C CYS A 124 15.27 4.18 -26.82
N SER A 125 16.20 4.74 -26.05
CA SER A 125 17.34 5.49 -26.59
C SER A 125 18.38 4.57 -27.23
N ALA A 126 18.57 3.39 -26.64
CA ALA A 126 19.47 2.36 -27.16
C ALA A 126 19.01 0.96 -26.73
N GLY A 127 19.13 0.01 -27.66
CA GLY A 127 18.87 -1.40 -27.38
C GLY A 127 17.38 -1.75 -27.14
N PRO A 128 17.10 -2.94 -26.60
CA PRO A 128 15.75 -3.37 -26.29
C PRO A 128 15.17 -2.60 -25.09
N CYS A 129 13.88 -2.32 -25.12
CA CYS A 129 13.14 -1.75 -24.00
C CYS A 129 12.79 -2.81 -22.97
N ILE A 130 12.81 -2.45 -21.68
CA ILE A 130 12.49 -3.36 -20.57
C ILE A 130 11.12 -4.01 -20.75
N MET A 131 10.12 -3.26 -21.24
CA MET A 131 8.75 -3.75 -21.40
C MET A 131 8.46 -4.38 -22.76
N SER A 132 9.49 -4.72 -23.53
CA SER A 132 9.33 -5.50 -24.76
C SER A 132 8.67 -6.85 -24.44
N ALA A 133 7.64 -7.23 -25.20
CA ALA A 133 6.87 -8.46 -24.95
C ALA A 133 7.68 -9.75 -25.10
N ARG A 134 8.85 -9.69 -25.76
CA ARG A 134 9.75 -10.81 -25.97
C ARG A 134 11.12 -10.49 -25.38
N ALA A 135 11.69 -11.45 -24.68
CA ALA A 135 13.05 -11.34 -24.16
C ALA A 135 14.05 -11.20 -25.32
N SER A 136 15.00 -10.28 -25.17
CA SER A 136 16.13 -10.10 -26.09
C SER A 136 17.31 -11.00 -25.69
N HIS A 137 18.28 -11.16 -26.58
CA HIS A 137 19.57 -11.80 -26.27
C HIS A 137 20.52 -10.87 -25.51
N GLU A 138 20.23 -9.56 -25.54
CA GLU A 138 20.93 -8.54 -24.77
C GLU A 138 20.04 -7.96 -23.66
N PRO A 139 20.63 -7.52 -22.53
CA PRO A 139 19.87 -6.97 -21.42
C PRO A 139 19.26 -5.61 -21.80
N ALA A 140 18.01 -5.40 -21.42
CA ALA A 140 17.34 -4.11 -21.51
C ALA A 140 17.56 -3.31 -20.22
N TYR A 141 18.01 -2.06 -20.35
CA TYR A 141 18.28 -1.15 -19.21
C TYR A 141 17.33 0.05 -19.13
N GLU A 142 16.52 0.28 -20.17
CA GLU A 142 15.67 1.45 -20.29
C GLU A 142 14.19 1.06 -20.41
N PHE A 143 13.34 1.78 -19.67
CA PHE A 143 11.91 1.80 -19.93
C PHE A 143 11.63 2.73 -21.12
N SER A 144 10.64 2.36 -21.95
CA SER A 144 10.25 3.17 -23.10
C SER A 144 9.55 4.46 -22.68
N ASN A 145 9.41 5.40 -23.61
CA ASN A 145 8.55 6.57 -23.43
C ASN A 145 7.11 6.20 -23.05
N CYS A 146 6.54 5.13 -23.64
CA CYS A 146 5.22 4.61 -23.27
C CYS A 146 5.19 4.12 -21.83
N SER A 147 6.21 3.36 -21.42
CA SER A 147 6.32 2.81 -20.07
C SER A 147 6.30 3.90 -19.00
N VAL A 148 7.04 5.00 -19.23
CA VAL A 148 7.08 6.15 -18.33
C VAL A 148 5.70 6.82 -18.23
N GLN A 149 4.99 6.95 -19.36
CA GLN A 149 3.65 7.52 -19.40
C GLN A 149 2.63 6.64 -18.66
N GLU A 150 2.58 5.35 -18.94
CA GLU A 150 1.64 4.42 -18.30
C GLU A 150 1.87 4.34 -16.79
N HIS A 151 3.14 4.32 -16.36
CA HIS A 151 3.46 4.37 -14.94
C HIS A 151 2.90 5.64 -14.27
N ARG A 152 3.06 6.79 -14.92
CA ARG A 152 2.53 8.06 -14.42
C ARG A 152 1.00 8.03 -14.31
N GLU A 153 0.32 7.49 -15.31
CA GLU A 153 -1.14 7.33 -15.30
C GLU A 153 -1.60 6.39 -14.18
N TYR A 154 -0.88 5.28 -13.96
CA TYR A 154 -1.10 4.37 -12.84
C TYR A 154 -0.98 5.08 -11.48
N LEU A 155 0.09 5.85 -11.25
CA LEU A 155 0.27 6.58 -9.99
C LEU A 155 -0.84 7.62 -9.75
N LEU A 156 -1.30 8.31 -10.80
CA LEU A 156 -2.37 9.30 -10.70
C LEU A 156 -3.72 8.67 -10.38
N ARG A 157 -4.01 7.52 -10.99
CA ARG A 157 -5.27 6.78 -10.86
C ARG A 157 -5.35 6.03 -9.54
N ASP A 158 -4.34 5.23 -9.21
CA ASP A 158 -4.42 4.22 -8.15
C ASP A 158 -3.78 4.71 -6.83
N ARG A 159 -2.87 5.68 -6.90
CA ARG A 159 -2.21 6.33 -5.75
C ARG A 159 -1.75 5.32 -4.69
N PRO A 160 -0.90 4.34 -5.03
CA PRO A 160 -0.46 3.30 -4.10
C PRO A 160 0.26 3.93 -2.89
N GLN A 161 -0.29 3.74 -1.69
CA GLN A 161 0.19 4.43 -0.49
C GLN A 161 1.46 3.82 0.11
N CYS A 162 1.72 2.52 -0.10
CA CYS A 162 2.83 1.82 0.57
C CYS A 162 4.22 2.31 0.12
N ILE A 163 4.32 2.86 -1.10
CA ILE A 163 5.59 3.33 -1.68
C ILE A 163 5.95 4.76 -1.30
N LEU A 164 5.14 5.44 -0.49
CA LEU A 164 5.40 6.82 -0.08
C LEU A 164 6.38 6.93 1.09
N ASN A 165 6.48 5.88 1.90
CA ASN A 165 7.42 5.85 3.02
C ASN A 165 8.81 5.41 2.58
N LYS A 166 9.85 6.13 3.03
CA LYS A 166 11.24 5.66 2.87
C LYS A 166 11.54 4.57 3.90
N PRO A 167 12.20 3.46 3.51
CA PRO A 167 12.62 2.43 4.46
C PRO A 167 13.63 3.00 5.46
N LEU A 168 13.69 2.42 6.66
CA LEU A 168 14.70 2.80 7.65
C LEU A 168 16.05 2.23 7.23
N ARG A 169 17.13 2.97 7.50
CA ARG A 169 18.51 2.56 7.15
C ARG A 169 18.89 1.18 7.70
N ARG A 170 18.31 0.80 8.85
CA ARG A 170 18.54 -0.50 9.51
C ARG A 170 17.80 -1.66 8.85
N ASP A 171 16.78 -1.38 8.04
CA ASP A 171 15.96 -2.39 7.41
C ASP A 171 16.54 -2.80 6.05
N ILE A 172 17.42 -1.99 5.47
CA ILE A 172 18.10 -2.27 4.19
C ILE A 172 19.21 -3.29 4.43
N VAL A 173 19.14 -4.42 3.73
CA VAL A 173 20.05 -5.57 3.93
C VAL A 173 21.19 -5.63 2.91
N THR A 174 21.19 -4.74 1.91
CA THR A 174 22.28 -4.60 0.95
C THR A 174 23.46 -3.84 1.55
N PRO A 175 24.69 -4.10 1.05
CA PRO A 175 25.82 -3.22 1.32
C PRO A 175 25.51 -1.78 0.87
N PRO A 176 25.84 -0.75 1.68
CA PRO A 176 25.62 0.66 1.33
C PRO A 176 26.30 1.05 0.02
N VAL A 177 25.62 1.84 -0.81
CA VAL A 177 26.13 2.36 -2.08
C VAL A 177 25.87 3.85 -2.20
N CYS A 178 26.90 4.65 -1.97
CA CYS A 178 26.82 6.10 -2.11
C CYS A 178 26.47 6.51 -3.56
N GLY A 179 25.44 7.34 -3.69
CA GLY A 179 24.94 7.89 -4.95
C GLY A 179 23.76 7.11 -5.53
N ASN A 180 23.10 6.25 -4.74
CA ASN A 180 21.93 5.48 -5.15
C ASN A 180 20.60 6.10 -4.70
N TYR A 181 20.62 7.33 -4.14
CA TYR A 181 19.49 8.09 -3.60
C TYR A 181 18.85 7.52 -2.32
N LEU A 182 19.42 6.48 -1.73
CA LEU A 182 18.97 5.87 -0.49
C LEU A 182 20.01 6.12 0.59
N VAL A 183 19.65 6.85 1.64
CA VAL A 183 20.59 7.04 2.74
C VAL A 183 20.70 5.76 3.55
N GLU A 184 21.83 5.07 3.41
CA GLU A 184 22.10 3.76 4.00
C GLU A 184 22.98 3.86 5.27
N ARG A 185 23.37 2.72 5.85
CA ARG A 185 24.21 2.70 7.05
C ARG A 185 25.61 3.25 6.72
N GLY A 186 26.04 4.28 7.47
CA GLY A 186 27.35 4.92 7.29
C GLY A 186 27.30 6.24 6.51
N GLU A 187 26.19 6.49 5.82
CA GLU A 187 25.94 7.70 5.07
C GLU A 187 25.16 8.71 5.92
N GLU A 188 25.41 10.00 5.68
CA GLU A 188 24.66 11.07 6.32
C GLU A 188 23.57 11.61 5.39
N CYS A 189 23.85 11.57 4.09
CA CYS A 189 22.98 11.99 3.00
C CYS A 189 23.31 11.21 1.71
N ASP A 190 22.37 11.18 0.77
CA ASP A 190 22.58 10.65 -0.58
C ASP A 190 21.65 11.39 -1.56
N CYS A 191 22.25 12.13 -2.49
CA CYS A 191 21.55 12.91 -3.51
C CYS A 191 21.84 12.41 -4.94
N GLY A 192 22.34 11.19 -5.08
CA GLY A 192 22.77 10.62 -6.35
C GLY A 192 24.23 10.86 -6.68
N SER A 193 24.58 10.67 -7.95
CA SER A 193 25.93 10.89 -8.46
C SER A 193 26.36 12.36 -8.37
N PRO A 194 27.67 12.68 -8.36
CA PRO A 194 28.16 14.06 -8.43
C PRO A 194 27.65 14.86 -9.63
N GLN A 195 27.34 14.21 -10.75
CA GLN A 195 26.81 14.85 -11.95
C GLN A 195 25.33 15.23 -11.79
N ASP A 196 24.58 14.47 -10.99
CA ASP A 196 23.12 14.60 -10.88
C ASP A 196 22.68 15.32 -9.61
N CYS A 197 23.53 15.34 -8.58
CA CYS A 197 23.19 15.92 -7.29
C CYS A 197 23.03 17.44 -7.37
N GLN A 198 21.83 17.91 -7.04
CA GLN A 198 21.51 19.34 -6.93
C GLN A 198 21.47 19.83 -5.48
N ASN A 199 21.78 18.96 -4.50
CA ASN A 199 21.64 19.28 -3.09
C ASN A 199 22.94 19.88 -2.53
N ALA A 200 22.92 21.17 -2.22
CA ALA A 200 24.07 21.89 -1.66
C ALA A 200 24.47 21.44 -0.23
N CYS A 201 23.61 20.69 0.46
CA CYS A 201 23.88 20.20 1.80
C CYS A 201 24.68 18.89 1.81
N CYS A 202 24.85 18.24 0.65
CA CYS A 202 25.41 16.89 0.56
C CYS A 202 26.61 16.83 -0.38
N ASN A 203 27.67 16.17 0.07
CA ASN A 203 28.78 15.83 -0.79
C ASN A 203 28.44 14.50 -1.50
N ALA A 204 28.00 14.59 -2.75
CA ALA A 204 27.62 13.44 -3.56
C ALA A 204 28.74 12.40 -3.75
N ALA A 205 30.02 12.79 -3.63
CA ALA A 205 31.14 11.86 -3.78
C ALA A 205 31.41 11.05 -2.51
N THR A 206 30.99 11.55 -1.33
CA THR A 206 31.31 10.91 -0.04
C THR A 206 30.08 10.53 0.78
N CYS A 207 28.88 10.95 0.36
CA CYS A 207 27.61 10.78 1.08
C CYS A 207 27.67 11.33 2.52
N LYS A 208 28.42 12.42 2.68
CA LYS A 208 28.57 13.19 3.92
C LYS A 208 27.93 14.56 3.79
N LEU A 209 27.41 15.07 4.90
CA LEU A 209 26.90 16.45 4.93
C LEU A 209 28.06 17.42 4.70
N GLN A 210 27.80 18.49 3.95
CA GLN A 210 28.79 19.55 3.71
C GLN A 210 28.72 20.63 4.79
N HIS A 211 29.88 21.18 5.16
CA HIS A 211 30.00 22.30 6.09
C HIS A 211 29.30 22.03 7.44
N GLU A 212 28.58 23.02 7.98
CA GLU A 212 27.77 22.93 9.20
C GLU A 212 26.32 22.48 8.92
N ALA A 213 26.08 21.76 7.81
CA ALA A 213 24.75 21.23 7.52
C ALA A 213 24.32 20.24 8.60
N GLN A 214 23.10 20.40 9.08
CA GLN A 214 22.45 19.51 10.05
C GLN A 214 21.56 18.47 9.37
N CYS A 215 21.16 18.75 8.12
CA CYS A 215 20.30 17.89 7.33
C CYS A 215 20.45 18.14 5.83
N GLU A 216 20.02 17.16 5.04
CA GLU A 216 19.98 17.22 3.58
C GLU A 216 18.55 17.17 3.02
N SER A 217 17.70 16.32 3.61
CA SER A 217 16.32 16.10 3.17
C SER A 217 15.37 15.90 4.35
N GLY A 218 14.07 15.95 4.05
CA GLY A 218 12.98 15.82 5.02
C GLY A 218 12.18 17.11 5.17
N VAL A 219 10.89 17.00 5.51
CA VAL A 219 9.96 18.13 5.62
C VAL A 219 10.33 19.13 6.73
N CYS A 220 11.16 18.71 7.69
CA CYS A 220 11.73 19.54 8.75
C CYS A 220 13.17 20.01 8.46
N CYS A 221 13.66 19.86 7.23
CA CYS A 221 14.93 20.44 6.79
C CYS A 221 14.65 21.70 5.95
N GLU A 222 15.33 22.80 6.28
CA GLU A 222 15.27 24.03 5.50
C GLU A 222 16.66 24.64 5.42
N LYS A 223 17.15 24.89 4.19
CA LYS A 223 18.49 25.46 3.94
C LYS A 223 19.59 24.75 4.74
N CYS A 224 19.60 23.42 4.68
CA CYS A 224 20.54 22.53 5.39
C CYS A 224 20.48 22.57 6.92
N LYS A 225 19.47 23.22 7.53
CA LYS A 225 19.29 23.30 8.98
C LYS A 225 17.94 22.74 9.40
N PHE A 226 17.84 22.27 10.64
CA PHE A 226 16.55 21.85 11.18
C PHE A 226 15.62 23.06 11.29
N LYS A 227 14.37 22.89 10.83
CA LYS A 227 13.31 23.86 11.11
C LYS A 227 13.13 24.01 12.61
N LYS A 228 12.76 25.21 13.06
CA LYS A 228 12.55 25.51 14.49
C LYS A 228 11.49 24.58 15.10
N ALA A 229 11.65 24.29 16.40
CA ALA A 229 10.66 23.55 17.16
C ALA A 229 9.28 24.22 17.05
N GLY A 230 8.24 23.44 16.75
CA GLY A 230 6.87 23.94 16.56
C GLY A 230 6.50 24.30 15.12
N ALA A 231 7.44 24.33 14.17
CA ALA A 231 7.10 24.52 12.76
C ALA A 231 6.27 23.32 12.24
N GLU A 232 5.09 23.56 11.70
CA GLU A 232 4.24 22.50 11.16
C GLU A 232 4.95 21.77 10.00
N CYS A 233 4.98 20.44 10.07
CA CYS A 233 5.56 19.57 9.05
C CYS A 233 4.54 18.66 8.38
N ARG A 234 3.38 18.47 9.01
CA ARG A 234 2.23 17.81 8.40
C ARG A 234 0.95 18.42 8.96
N ALA A 235 0.10 18.90 8.06
CA ALA A 235 -1.24 19.34 8.42
C ALA A 235 -2.14 18.14 8.74
N ALA A 236 -3.13 18.36 9.60
CA ALA A 236 -4.21 17.40 9.81
C ALA A 236 -5.01 17.24 8.51
N LYS A 237 -5.27 15.98 8.13
CA LYS A 237 -6.02 15.63 6.93
C LYS A 237 -7.53 15.81 7.11
N ASP A 238 -8.03 15.47 8.30
CA ASP A 238 -9.45 15.50 8.65
C ASP A 238 -9.62 15.64 10.17
N ASP A 239 -10.87 15.68 10.64
CA ASP A 239 -11.22 15.88 12.06
C ASP A 239 -10.66 14.80 13.00
N CYS A 240 -10.25 13.64 12.47
CA CYS A 240 -9.74 12.51 13.23
C CYS A 240 -8.21 12.38 13.19
N ASP A 241 -7.54 13.37 12.64
CA ASP A 241 -6.11 13.45 12.44
C ASP A 241 -5.56 14.69 13.18
N LEU A 242 -4.35 14.60 13.73
CA LEU A 242 -3.69 15.74 14.40
C LEU A 242 -2.60 16.31 13.48
N PRO A 243 -2.26 17.60 13.56
CA PRO A 243 -1.08 18.10 12.87
C PRO A 243 0.20 17.69 13.62
N GLU A 244 1.31 17.53 12.90
CA GLU A 244 2.63 17.39 13.52
C GLU A 244 3.54 18.59 13.26
N SER A 245 4.39 18.84 14.25
CA SER A 245 5.39 19.89 14.23
C SER A 245 6.81 19.34 14.35
N CYS A 246 7.74 20.01 13.70
CA CYS A 246 9.18 19.75 13.82
C CYS A 246 9.64 19.91 15.26
N THR A 247 10.58 19.06 15.69
CA THR A 247 11.14 19.09 17.04
C THR A 247 12.24 20.13 17.23
N GLY A 248 12.77 20.71 16.16
CA GLY A 248 13.98 21.56 16.20
C GLY A 248 15.29 20.79 16.20
N GLN A 249 15.25 19.45 16.32
CA GLN A 249 16.43 18.60 16.50
C GLN A 249 16.53 17.48 15.46
N SER A 250 15.57 17.42 14.53
CA SER A 250 15.54 16.41 13.48
C SER A 250 14.93 16.99 12.20
N ALA A 251 15.37 16.47 11.06
CA ALA A 251 14.82 16.78 9.75
C ALA A 251 13.57 15.95 9.40
N LYS A 252 13.29 14.90 10.19
CA LYS A 252 12.08 14.09 10.05
C LYS A 252 10.94 14.75 10.83
N CYS A 253 9.76 14.76 10.22
CA CYS A 253 8.53 15.00 10.97
C CYS A 253 8.34 13.84 11.96
N PRO A 254 7.83 14.10 13.17
CA PRO A 254 7.44 13.04 14.11
C PRO A 254 6.46 12.05 13.49
N THR A 255 6.28 10.91 14.17
CA THR A 255 5.29 9.92 13.75
C THR A 255 3.89 10.49 13.80
N ASP A 256 3.13 10.18 12.75
CA ASP A 256 1.72 10.54 12.57
C ASP A 256 0.88 10.15 13.81
N SER A 257 0.27 11.16 14.40
CA SER A 257 -0.56 11.09 15.58
C SER A 257 -2.01 11.38 15.21
N PHE A 258 -2.93 10.64 15.80
CA PHE A 258 -4.34 10.72 15.45
C PHE A 258 -5.15 11.13 16.65
N GLN A 259 -6.35 11.65 16.38
CA GLN A 259 -7.29 11.90 17.46
C GLN A 259 -7.66 10.59 18.16
N ARG A 260 -7.88 10.71 19.47
CA ARG A 260 -8.35 9.58 20.26
C ARG A 260 -9.69 9.05 19.73
N ASN A 261 -9.89 7.75 19.83
CA ASN A 261 -11.18 7.16 19.56
C ASN A 261 -12.25 7.84 20.44
N GLY A 262 -13.41 8.14 19.86
CA GLY A 262 -14.50 8.84 20.54
C GLY A 262 -14.47 10.37 20.43
N HIS A 263 -13.44 10.97 19.82
CA HIS A 263 -13.47 12.41 19.51
C HIS A 263 -14.59 12.71 18.49
N PRO A 264 -15.48 13.71 18.72
CA PRO A 264 -16.52 14.02 17.74
C PRO A 264 -15.94 14.47 16.39
N CYS A 265 -16.55 14.04 15.29
CA CYS A 265 -16.10 14.37 13.94
C CYS A 265 -17.29 14.68 13.02
N GLN A 266 -17.00 15.35 11.90
CA GLN A 266 -17.96 15.74 10.87
C GLN A 266 -19.16 16.50 11.47
N ASN A 267 -18.88 17.57 12.21
CA ASN A 267 -19.90 18.39 12.87
C ASN A 267 -20.83 17.58 13.80
N ASN A 268 -20.24 16.72 14.65
CA ASN A 268 -20.93 15.81 15.58
C ASN A 268 -21.81 14.72 14.92
N GLN A 269 -21.65 14.48 13.62
CA GLN A 269 -22.33 13.39 12.93
C GLN A 269 -21.73 12.02 13.26
N GLY A 270 -20.47 11.97 13.69
CA GLY A 270 -19.79 10.74 14.07
C GLY A 270 -18.81 10.93 15.22
N TYR A 271 -18.08 9.85 15.50
CA TYR A 271 -16.95 9.83 16.43
C TYR A 271 -15.76 9.16 15.77
N CYS A 272 -14.56 9.66 16.04
CA CYS A 272 -13.34 9.09 15.50
C CYS A 272 -13.17 7.66 15.99
N TYR A 273 -12.78 6.79 15.07
CA TYR A 273 -12.47 5.39 15.35
C TYR A 273 -11.38 4.93 14.39
N ASN A 274 -10.24 4.51 14.95
CA ASN A 274 -9.09 4.05 14.20
C ASN A 274 -8.75 4.98 13.03
N ARG A 275 -8.56 6.28 13.35
CA ARG A 275 -8.11 7.33 12.42
C ARG A 275 -9.15 7.76 11.38
N LYS A 276 -10.39 7.29 11.47
CA LYS A 276 -11.48 7.61 10.54
C LYS A 276 -12.70 8.12 11.30
N CYS A 277 -13.60 8.78 10.58
CA CYS A 277 -14.95 9.11 11.05
C CYS A 277 -15.96 8.18 10.36
N PRO A 278 -16.25 6.98 10.90
CA PRO A 278 -17.22 6.06 10.31
C PRO A 278 -18.64 6.62 10.41
N LEU A 279 -19.29 6.79 9.26
CA LEU A 279 -20.66 7.29 9.13
C LEU A 279 -21.48 6.30 8.30
N MET A 280 -22.71 6.01 8.75
CA MET A 280 -23.65 5.17 7.99
C MET A 280 -23.90 5.71 6.58
N THR A 281 -23.94 7.05 6.41
CA THR A 281 -24.12 7.70 5.10
C THR A 281 -23.00 7.34 4.13
N ASN A 282 -21.74 7.47 4.56
CA ASN A 282 -20.59 7.13 3.74
C ASN A 282 -20.56 5.62 3.42
N GLN A 283 -20.96 4.78 4.38
CA GLN A 283 -21.04 3.34 4.18
C GLN A 283 -22.13 2.96 3.16
N CYS A 284 -23.31 3.59 3.21
CA CYS A 284 -24.37 3.40 2.21
C CYS A 284 -23.93 3.81 0.80
N ILE A 285 -23.22 4.93 0.66
CA ILE A 285 -22.66 5.38 -0.62
C ILE A 285 -21.61 4.39 -1.13
N ALA A 286 -20.75 3.88 -0.25
CA ALA A 286 -19.72 2.90 -0.61
C ALA A 286 -20.31 1.56 -1.10
N LEU A 287 -21.44 1.13 -0.52
CA LEU A 287 -22.12 -0.12 -0.89
C LEU A 287 -23.02 0.04 -2.13
N GLY A 288 -23.78 1.13 -2.21
CA GLY A 288 -24.86 1.29 -3.19
C GLY A 288 -24.57 2.26 -4.34
N GLY A 289 -23.47 3.00 -4.26
CA GLY A 289 -23.06 4.05 -5.19
C GLY A 289 -23.55 5.45 -4.79
N PRO A 290 -23.20 6.49 -5.59
CA PRO A 290 -23.65 7.86 -5.37
C PRO A 290 -25.19 7.98 -5.31
N GLY A 291 -25.70 8.82 -4.41
CA GLY A 291 -27.15 9.08 -4.27
C GLY A 291 -27.91 8.08 -3.39
N VAL A 292 -27.21 7.15 -2.75
CA VAL A 292 -27.79 6.22 -1.76
C VAL A 292 -27.67 6.82 -0.36
N ASN A 293 -28.77 6.81 0.40
CA ASN A 293 -28.83 7.37 1.75
C ASN A 293 -29.07 6.27 2.80
N VAL A 294 -28.91 6.63 4.08
CA VAL A 294 -29.29 5.76 5.21
C VAL A 294 -30.81 5.66 5.26
N SER A 295 -31.33 4.45 5.41
CA SER A 295 -32.77 4.24 5.57
C SER A 295 -33.28 4.74 6.93
N PRO A 296 -34.60 5.01 7.06
CA PRO A 296 -35.19 5.43 8.33
C PRO A 296 -35.04 4.37 9.44
N ASP A 297 -34.99 4.81 10.70
CA ASP A 297 -34.83 3.99 11.92
C ASP A 297 -35.73 2.75 12.00
N ARG A 298 -36.92 2.80 11.40
CA ARG A 298 -37.86 1.66 11.35
C ARG A 298 -37.25 0.44 10.66
N CYS A 299 -36.38 0.63 9.67
CA CYS A 299 -35.72 -0.46 8.95
C CYS A 299 -34.77 -1.25 9.87
N PHE A 300 -34.08 -0.57 10.79
CA PHE A 300 -33.18 -1.22 11.73
C PHE A 300 -33.89 -2.12 12.74
N THR A 301 -35.22 -2.01 12.91
CA THR A 301 -35.98 -2.98 13.71
C THR A 301 -35.93 -4.40 13.15
N ILE A 302 -35.65 -4.56 11.85
CA ILE A 302 -35.48 -5.86 11.19
C ILE A 302 -34.30 -6.63 11.80
N ASN A 303 -33.27 -5.94 12.32
CA ASN A 303 -32.11 -6.56 12.97
C ASN A 303 -32.47 -7.39 14.22
N GLN A 304 -33.64 -7.19 14.80
CA GLN A 304 -34.11 -7.95 15.96
C GLN A 304 -34.72 -9.31 15.58
N ARG A 305 -34.83 -9.64 14.29
CA ARG A 305 -35.51 -10.87 13.82
C ARG A 305 -34.61 -12.11 13.81
N GLY A 306 -33.29 -11.95 13.71
CA GLY A 306 -32.34 -13.07 13.63
C GLY A 306 -32.43 -13.89 12.34
N ARG A 307 -32.92 -13.30 11.23
CA ARG A 307 -33.12 -14.01 9.95
C ARG A 307 -32.94 -13.11 8.74
N GLY A 308 -32.65 -13.69 7.59
CA GLY A 308 -32.36 -12.93 6.36
C GLY A 308 -31.19 -11.96 6.59
N CYS A 309 -31.37 -10.69 6.24
CA CYS A 309 -30.43 -9.62 6.58
C CYS A 309 -30.50 -9.14 8.02
N GLY A 310 -31.56 -9.47 8.77
CA GLY A 310 -31.83 -8.87 10.07
C GLY A 310 -31.17 -9.61 11.22
N PHE A 311 -29.91 -9.30 11.53
CA PHE A 311 -29.18 -9.88 12.65
C PHE A 311 -28.06 -8.95 13.14
N CYS A 312 -27.49 -9.24 14.32
CA CYS A 312 -26.35 -8.51 14.87
C CYS A 312 -25.02 -9.22 14.59
N ARG A 313 -25.00 -10.55 14.73
CA ARG A 313 -23.81 -11.36 14.55
C ARG A 313 -24.17 -12.79 14.18
N ILE A 314 -23.18 -13.55 13.74
CA ILE A 314 -23.31 -14.98 13.46
C ILE A 314 -22.44 -15.75 14.45
N GLU A 315 -23.03 -16.71 15.16
CA GLU A 315 -22.34 -17.61 16.08
C GLU A 315 -22.58 -19.05 15.60
N ASN A 316 -21.51 -19.79 15.29
CA ASN A 316 -21.60 -21.18 14.79
C ASN A 316 -22.59 -21.35 13.62
N GLY A 317 -22.58 -20.43 12.66
CA GLY A 317 -23.49 -20.43 11.51
C GLY A 317 -24.92 -19.96 11.81
N THR A 318 -25.25 -19.66 13.07
CA THR A 318 -26.58 -19.20 13.48
C THR A 318 -26.61 -17.67 13.56
N LYS A 319 -27.63 -17.06 12.95
CA LYS A 319 -27.86 -15.62 12.99
C LYS A 319 -28.47 -15.21 14.33
N ILE A 320 -27.75 -14.41 15.09
CA ILE A 320 -28.17 -13.93 16.41
C ILE A 320 -28.89 -12.58 16.25
N PRO A 321 -30.15 -12.44 16.71
CA PRO A 321 -30.86 -11.17 16.67
C PRO A 321 -30.17 -10.11 17.53
N CYS A 322 -30.30 -8.85 17.13
CA CYS A 322 -29.90 -7.74 17.98
C CYS A 322 -30.85 -7.58 19.17
N ALA A 323 -30.33 -7.16 20.32
CA ALA A 323 -31.18 -6.58 21.35
C ALA A 323 -31.75 -5.24 20.86
N ALA A 324 -32.86 -4.79 21.43
CA ALA A 324 -33.54 -3.56 20.99
C ALA A 324 -32.61 -2.32 20.99
N LYS A 325 -31.72 -2.21 21.99
CA LYS A 325 -30.73 -1.13 22.11
C LYS A 325 -29.63 -1.20 21.04
N ASP A 326 -29.37 -2.38 20.48
CA ASP A 326 -28.25 -2.65 19.57
C ASP A 326 -28.70 -2.70 18.10
N LYS A 327 -29.98 -2.44 17.83
CA LYS A 327 -30.57 -2.56 16.48
C LYS A 327 -29.83 -1.75 15.40
N MET A 328 -29.17 -0.66 15.81
CA MET A 328 -28.38 0.24 14.93
C MET A 328 -26.95 -0.28 14.67
N CYS A 329 -26.56 -1.41 15.25
CA CYS A 329 -25.21 -2.00 15.13
C CYS A 329 -25.18 -3.37 14.46
N GLY A 330 -26.32 -3.80 13.90
CA GLY A 330 -26.43 -4.99 13.05
C GLY A 330 -26.22 -4.66 11.57
N MET A 331 -27.05 -5.22 10.70
CA MET A 331 -27.06 -4.89 9.27
C MET A 331 -27.38 -3.42 9.03
N LEU A 332 -26.64 -2.79 8.11
CA LEU A 332 -26.94 -1.45 7.62
C LEU A 332 -28.09 -1.51 6.61
N TYR A 333 -29.02 -0.57 6.74
CA TYR A 333 -30.11 -0.40 5.79
C TYR A 333 -29.99 0.93 5.06
N CYS A 334 -30.06 0.87 3.73
CA CYS A 334 -29.94 2.02 2.85
C CYS A 334 -31.18 2.19 1.98
N GLU A 335 -31.44 3.41 1.55
CA GLU A 335 -32.49 3.75 0.60
C GLU A 335 -31.90 4.17 -0.76
N LYS A 336 -32.50 3.67 -1.85
CA LYS A 336 -32.09 3.94 -3.22
C LYS A 336 -33.33 4.23 -4.06
N GLY A 337 -33.49 5.48 -4.49
CA GLY A 337 -34.74 5.94 -5.10
C GLY A 337 -35.91 5.77 -4.13
N ASN A 338 -36.97 5.07 -4.57
CA ASN A 338 -38.16 4.82 -3.73
C ASN A 338 -38.07 3.54 -2.89
N THR A 339 -36.98 2.78 -2.96
CA THR A 339 -36.82 1.52 -2.23
C THR A 339 -36.14 1.79 -0.88
N THR A 340 -36.83 1.50 0.22
CA THR A 340 -36.30 1.63 1.60
C THR A 340 -35.95 0.28 2.20
N CYS A 341 -35.17 0.27 3.28
CA CYS A 341 -34.73 -0.93 3.99
C CYS A 341 -33.92 -1.91 3.11
N THR A 342 -33.14 -1.41 2.16
CA THR A 342 -32.27 -2.25 1.33
C THR A 342 -31.02 -2.63 2.14
N CYS A 343 -30.72 -3.92 2.23
CA CYS A 343 -29.47 -4.44 2.78
C CYS A 343 -28.56 -4.92 1.66
N PHE A 344 -27.25 -4.88 1.88
CA PHE A 344 -26.24 -5.44 0.98
C PHE A 344 -25.58 -6.64 1.66
N THR A 345 -25.47 -7.77 0.96
CA THR A 345 -24.90 -9.02 1.50
C THR A 345 -24.11 -9.74 0.42
N THR A 346 -23.08 -10.48 0.80
CA THR A 346 -22.35 -11.39 -0.10
C THR A 346 -22.28 -12.79 0.51
N THR A 347 -22.00 -13.80 -0.31
CA THR A 347 -21.73 -15.16 0.18
C THR A 347 -20.32 -15.32 0.74
N ASP A 348 -19.40 -14.44 0.37
CA ASP A 348 -17.97 -14.58 0.66
C ASP A 348 -17.58 -13.95 1.99
N ASP A 349 -18.32 -12.91 2.41
CA ASP A 349 -18.08 -12.18 3.66
C ASP A 349 -19.40 -12.00 4.43
N PRO A 350 -19.59 -12.70 5.57
CA PRO A 350 -20.79 -12.60 6.39
C PRO A 350 -20.94 -11.23 7.09
N ASP A 351 -19.86 -10.45 7.19
CA ASP A 351 -19.86 -9.11 7.75
C ASP A 351 -20.08 -8.02 6.70
N TYR A 352 -20.12 -8.37 5.41
CA TYR A 352 -20.38 -7.41 4.34
C TYR A 352 -21.75 -6.75 4.50
N GLY A 353 -21.76 -5.41 4.50
CA GLY A 353 -22.97 -4.60 4.68
C GLY A 353 -23.40 -4.42 6.14
N MET A 354 -22.72 -5.04 7.11
CA MET A 354 -22.96 -4.76 8.52
C MET A 354 -22.43 -3.38 8.89
N VAL A 355 -23.08 -2.69 9.85
CA VAL A 355 -22.64 -1.37 10.31
C VAL A 355 -21.19 -1.43 10.80
N ASP A 356 -20.35 -0.54 10.29
CA ASP A 356 -18.92 -0.54 10.62
C ASP A 356 -18.67 -0.25 12.12
N PRO A 357 -17.66 -0.87 12.76
CA PRO A 357 -17.28 -0.53 14.12
C PRO A 357 -16.90 0.95 14.28
N GLY A 358 -17.20 1.52 15.44
CA GLY A 358 -17.01 2.94 15.75
C GLY A 358 -18.11 3.86 15.22
N THR A 359 -19.03 3.37 14.38
CA THR A 359 -20.14 4.16 13.82
C THR A 359 -21.07 4.65 14.92
N LYS A 360 -21.48 5.91 14.84
CA LYS A 360 -22.45 6.50 15.77
C LYS A 360 -23.80 5.79 15.65
N CYS A 361 -24.28 5.24 16.77
CA CYS A 361 -25.57 4.54 16.86
C CYS A 361 -26.60 5.25 17.73
N GLY A 362 -26.18 6.34 18.38
CA GLY A 362 -27.00 7.23 19.20
C GLY A 362 -26.16 8.41 19.69
N ASN A 363 -26.79 9.38 20.36
CA ASN A 363 -26.05 10.48 20.96
C ASN A 363 -25.14 9.95 22.07
N GLY A 364 -23.83 10.23 21.97
CA GLY A 364 -22.83 9.71 22.90
C GLY A 364 -22.54 8.22 22.75
N LYS A 365 -23.02 7.55 21.68
CA LYS A 365 -22.90 6.09 21.53
C LYS A 365 -22.33 5.66 20.19
N VAL A 366 -21.60 4.55 20.22
CA VAL A 366 -20.92 3.95 19.07
C VAL A 366 -21.14 2.43 19.00
N CYS A 367 -21.05 1.87 17.80
CA CYS A 367 -21.11 0.43 17.59
C CYS A 367 -19.76 -0.24 17.85
N ILE A 368 -19.69 -1.11 18.85
CA ILE A 368 -18.51 -1.95 19.12
C ILE A 368 -18.99 -3.39 19.30
N ASN A 369 -18.35 -4.33 18.60
CA ASN A 369 -18.73 -5.76 18.64
C ASN A 369 -20.23 -5.98 18.46
N ARG A 370 -20.84 -5.23 17.53
CA ARG A 370 -22.28 -5.30 17.18
C ARG A 370 -23.21 -4.86 18.32
N GLN A 371 -22.71 -4.09 19.29
CA GLN A 371 -23.46 -3.50 20.39
C GLN A 371 -23.35 -1.97 20.36
N CYS A 372 -24.43 -1.29 20.73
CA CYS A 372 -24.47 0.17 20.84
C CYS A 372 -24.13 0.60 22.26
N VAL A 373 -22.88 1.04 22.46
CA VAL A 373 -22.29 1.33 23.78
C VAL A 373 -21.93 2.80 23.91
N ASP A 374 -21.81 3.28 25.14
CA ASP A 374 -21.41 4.66 25.42
C ASP A 374 -19.95 4.89 25.03
N VAL A 375 -19.70 5.99 24.30
CA VAL A 375 -18.40 6.35 23.73
C VAL A 375 -17.30 6.48 24.80
N GLN A 376 -17.67 6.87 26.02
CA GLN A 376 -16.75 7.02 27.16
C GLN A 376 -16.25 5.68 27.71
N THR A 377 -16.97 4.59 27.46
CA THR A 377 -16.66 3.24 27.95
C THR A 377 -16.21 2.29 26.84
N ALA A 378 -16.24 2.76 25.59
CA ALA A 378 -15.98 1.96 24.40
C ALA A 378 -14.49 1.80 24.08
N TYR A 379 -13.63 2.70 24.58
CA TYR A 379 -12.25 2.89 24.15
C TYR A 379 -11.26 3.00 25.31
#